data_AF-A0A0C2DFY7-F1
#
_entry.id   AF-A0A0C2DFY7-F1
#
_cell.length_a   1.000
_cell.length_b   1.000
_cell.length_c   1.000
_cell.angle_alpha   90.00
_cell.angle_beta   90.00
_cell.angle_gamma   90.00
#
_symmetry.space_group_name_H-M   'P 1'
#
loop_
_entity.id
_entity.type
_entity.pdbx_description
1 polymer ?
#
loop_
_entity_poly.entity_id
_entity_poly.type
_entity_poly.pdbx_seq_one_letter_code
_entity_poly.pdbx_strand_id
1 'polypeptide(L)'
;MNERAPRPFVSQWRRRKSAAFDLHANSSAGAAIPLELWGQPLSVYANANFSVYSAQVCNARCRFCVEELRPASRGRELALQRTVEADDAAYFAALEATLKALRPLAPTISITGGEPSKDPRLPKILALCSRYPSKRRSLTTNGSGLLDPHDGAPLIQHIVNAGVEHLNISRAHPDHDHNARLMVFREGLQLAQLREVVAIASAGGCRTRLSCVLVERAIDSLAGIRDYLDFAAALGVDNVIFRQLMHVDRESVAQNFVVAFSDRMRTQLEPLLDQISEDPEFEFRRQIVGYYYYVEVWRYRGVDVVFEEADLAQLERTKQTMPGVIHELIFHPNAKLASTWQPWDGVLGPPARVPA
;
A
#
# COMPACT_ATOMS: atom_id res chain seq x y z
N MET A 1 -13.71 -0.66 -4.43
CA MET A 1 -13.45 -1.32 -5.73
C MET A 1 -14.82 -1.47 -6.39
N ASN A 2 -15.05 -0.89 -7.57
CA ASN A 2 -16.27 -1.20 -8.31
C ASN A 2 -16.28 -2.71 -8.54
N GLU A 3 -17.24 -3.42 -7.95
CA GLU A 3 -17.39 -4.88 -8.09
C GLU A 3 -17.90 -5.17 -9.51
N ARG A 4 -17.03 -4.98 -10.50
CA ARG A 4 -17.18 -5.67 -11.78
C ARG A 4 -17.09 -7.16 -11.49
N ALA A 5 -17.96 -7.93 -12.13
CA ALA A 5 -17.92 -9.38 -12.07
C ALA A 5 -16.49 -9.88 -12.29
N PRO A 6 -16.03 -10.87 -11.51
CA PRO A 6 -14.68 -11.41 -11.67
C PRO A 6 -14.51 -11.89 -13.11
N ARG A 7 -13.49 -11.35 -13.78
CA ARG A 7 -13.14 -11.80 -15.13
C ARG A 7 -12.58 -13.21 -15.05
N PRO A 8 -12.81 -14.06 -16.06
CA PRO A 8 -12.18 -15.37 -16.12
C PRO A 8 -10.66 -15.22 -16.10
N PHE A 9 -9.97 -16.26 -15.64
CA PHE A 9 -8.51 -16.30 -15.66
C PHE A 9 -8.00 -16.14 -17.09
N VAL A 10 -7.03 -15.24 -17.30
CA VAL A 10 -6.36 -15.05 -18.59
C VAL A 10 -4.87 -15.32 -18.44
N SER A 11 -4.44 -16.48 -18.91
CA SER A 11 -3.03 -16.91 -18.83
C SER A 11 -2.06 -15.92 -19.50
N GLN A 12 -2.48 -15.27 -20.59
CA GLN A 12 -1.65 -14.26 -21.25
C GLN A 12 -1.39 -13.04 -20.35
N TRP A 13 -2.36 -12.65 -19.53
CA TRP A 13 -2.18 -11.55 -18.57
C TRP A 13 -1.22 -11.93 -17.46
N ARG A 14 -1.14 -13.20 -17.05
CA ARG A 14 -0.11 -13.67 -16.12
C ARG A 14 1.30 -13.50 -16.69
N ARG A 15 1.50 -13.83 -17.97
CA ARG A 15 2.82 -13.72 -18.63
C ARG A 15 3.21 -12.27 -18.96
N ARG A 16 2.22 -11.42 -19.27
CA ARG A 16 2.43 -10.00 -19.61
C ARG A 16 2.35 -9.05 -18.40
N LYS A 17 1.71 -9.48 -17.31
CA LYS A 17 1.61 -8.78 -16.02
C LYS A 17 1.01 -7.39 -16.18
N SER A 18 1.58 -6.39 -15.51
CA SER A 18 1.14 -4.99 -15.61
C SER A 18 1.29 -4.42 -17.03
N ALA A 19 2.17 -4.97 -17.88
CA ALA A 19 2.27 -4.59 -19.29
C ALA A 19 1.09 -5.11 -20.16
N ALA A 20 0.19 -5.91 -19.57
CA ALA A 20 -1.11 -6.18 -20.18
C ALA A 20 -2.09 -5.01 -19.97
N PHE A 21 -1.83 -4.07 -19.08
CA PHE A 21 -2.79 -3.04 -18.70
C PHE A 21 -3.31 -2.24 -19.90
N ASP A 22 -4.63 -2.16 -19.98
CA ASP A 22 -5.37 -1.30 -20.88
C ASP A 22 -6.57 -0.74 -20.12
N LEU A 23 -6.67 0.60 -20.03
CA LEU A 23 -7.71 1.29 -19.29
C LEU A 23 -9.12 0.88 -19.75
N HIS A 24 -9.32 0.65 -21.04
CA HIS A 24 -10.62 0.36 -21.63
C HIS A 24 -10.90 -1.14 -21.66
N ALA A 25 -9.92 -1.94 -22.06
CA ALA A 25 -10.07 -3.35 -22.36
C ALA A 25 -10.00 -4.21 -21.10
N ASN A 26 -8.99 -4.04 -20.23
CA ASN A 26 -8.72 -5.00 -19.15
C ASN A 26 -8.45 -4.43 -17.76
N SER A 27 -8.50 -3.11 -17.61
CA SER A 27 -8.52 -2.49 -16.30
C SER A 27 -9.67 -3.04 -15.47
N SER A 28 -9.29 -3.61 -14.32
CA SER A 28 -10.20 -4.05 -13.26
C SER A 28 -10.99 -2.88 -12.64
N ALA A 29 -10.61 -1.64 -12.90
CA ALA A 29 -11.12 -0.46 -12.22
C ALA A 29 -12.14 0.39 -12.99
N GLY A 30 -12.26 0.20 -14.31
CA GLY A 30 -13.14 1.03 -15.14
C GLY A 30 -12.41 2.23 -15.77
N ALA A 31 -13.14 3.31 -16.00
CA ALA A 31 -12.70 4.48 -16.77
C ALA A 31 -12.11 5.58 -15.88
N ALA A 32 -11.68 6.69 -16.51
CA ALA A 32 -11.45 7.93 -15.81
C ALA A 32 -12.76 8.68 -15.57
N ILE A 33 -12.84 9.40 -14.45
CA ILE A 33 -13.99 10.17 -13.98
C ILE A 33 -13.59 11.65 -13.99
N PRO A 34 -14.40 12.54 -14.57
CA PRO A 34 -14.18 13.97 -14.45
C PRO A 34 -14.39 14.42 -12.99
N LEU A 35 -13.45 15.19 -12.47
CA LEU A 35 -13.51 15.76 -11.13
C LEU A 35 -13.00 17.19 -11.16
N GLU A 36 -13.69 18.12 -10.52
CA GLU A 36 -13.18 19.47 -10.33
C GLU A 36 -12.56 19.59 -8.93
N LEU A 37 -11.30 20.00 -8.85
CA LEU A 37 -10.63 20.33 -7.58
C LEU A 37 -10.20 21.78 -7.60
N TRP A 38 -10.79 22.60 -6.71
CA TRP A 38 -10.45 24.02 -6.55
C TRP A 38 -10.45 24.82 -7.87
N GLY A 39 -11.48 24.63 -8.71
CA GLY A 39 -11.59 25.30 -10.02
C GLY A 39 -10.77 24.66 -11.15
N GLN A 40 -10.05 23.57 -10.88
CA GLN A 40 -9.29 22.84 -11.90
C GLN A 40 -10.03 21.58 -12.34
N PRO A 41 -10.39 21.44 -13.63
CA PRO A 41 -10.96 20.21 -14.16
C PRO A 41 -9.87 19.14 -14.30
N LEU A 42 -10.14 17.96 -13.76
CA LEU A 42 -9.23 16.82 -13.74
C LEU A 42 -9.91 15.56 -14.29
N SER A 43 -9.11 14.65 -14.83
CA SER A 43 -9.54 13.30 -15.19
C SER A 43 -8.89 12.31 -14.22
N VAL A 44 -9.68 11.71 -13.34
CA VAL A 44 -9.18 10.86 -12.26
C VAL A 44 -9.59 9.41 -12.49
N TYR A 45 -8.64 8.49 -12.44
CA TYR A 45 -8.90 7.07 -12.55
C TYR A 45 -9.91 6.63 -11.48
N ALA A 46 -10.95 5.89 -11.86
CA ALA A 46 -12.07 5.57 -10.95
C ALA A 46 -11.66 4.80 -9.67
N ASN A 47 -10.56 4.04 -9.72
CA ASN A 47 -9.97 3.39 -8.54
C ASN A 47 -8.69 4.08 -8.06
N ALA A 48 -8.50 5.38 -8.34
CA ALA A 48 -7.43 6.14 -7.71
C ALA A 48 -7.55 6.01 -6.19
N ASN A 49 -6.46 5.57 -5.56
CA ASN A 49 -6.38 5.52 -4.11
C ASN A 49 -6.05 6.91 -3.57
N PHE A 50 -6.71 7.30 -2.48
CA PHE A 50 -6.32 8.45 -1.69
C PHE A 50 -5.40 7.99 -0.55
N SER A 51 -4.12 8.27 -0.67
CA SER A 51 -3.09 7.94 0.31
C SER A 51 -2.84 9.12 1.25
N VAL A 52 -3.04 8.96 2.54
CA VAL A 52 -2.50 9.89 3.54
C VAL A 52 -1.11 9.41 3.92
N TYR A 53 -0.09 10.19 3.55
CA TYR A 53 1.32 9.86 3.76
C TYR A 53 1.80 10.45 5.10
N SER A 54 2.25 9.58 5.99
CA SER A 54 2.86 9.95 7.27
C SER A 54 4.34 10.32 7.08
N ALA A 55 4.76 11.42 7.69
CA ALA A 55 6.18 11.79 7.77
C ALA A 55 6.94 11.06 8.88
N GLN A 56 6.26 10.22 9.67
CA GLN A 56 6.88 9.51 10.77
C GLN A 56 8.01 8.63 10.26
N VAL A 57 9.22 8.90 10.73
CA VAL A 57 10.41 8.15 10.33
C VAL A 57 10.23 6.68 10.75
N CYS A 58 10.46 5.78 9.79
CA CYS A 58 10.37 4.35 10.03
C CYS A 58 11.44 3.90 11.02
N ASN A 59 11.06 3.05 11.99
CA ASN A 59 11.99 2.38 12.91
C ASN A 59 12.61 1.10 12.32
N ALA A 60 12.22 0.71 11.11
CA ALA A 60 12.85 -0.33 10.30
C ALA A 60 13.78 0.29 9.23
N ARG A 61 14.69 -0.51 8.69
CA ARG A 61 15.62 -0.11 7.61
C ARG A 61 15.73 -1.20 6.55
N CYS A 62 14.58 -1.68 6.11
CA CYS A 62 14.46 -2.79 5.19
C CYS A 62 15.26 -2.55 3.92
N ARG A 63 16.02 -3.56 3.48
CA ARG A 63 16.79 -3.47 2.22
C ARG A 63 15.92 -3.55 0.96
N PHE A 64 14.61 -3.68 1.14
CA PHE A 64 13.57 -3.75 0.10
C PHE A 64 12.52 -2.63 0.27
N CYS A 65 12.85 -1.55 0.98
CA CYS A 65 11.89 -0.47 1.24
C CYS A 65 11.50 0.28 -0.06
N VAL A 66 10.22 0.29 -0.40
CA VAL A 66 9.72 0.99 -1.60
C VAL A 66 9.89 2.51 -1.52
N GLU A 67 9.90 3.10 -0.33
CA GLU A 67 10.09 4.55 -0.16
C GLU A 67 11.49 5.01 -0.58
N GLU A 68 12.47 4.12 -0.55
CA GLU A 68 13.83 4.38 -1.02
C GLU A 68 13.96 4.16 -2.55
N LEU A 69 12.96 3.50 -3.19
CA LEU A 69 12.92 3.28 -4.64
C LEU A 69 12.18 4.40 -5.39
N ARG A 70 11.10 4.95 -4.81
CA ARG A 70 10.25 5.97 -5.44
C ARG A 70 10.91 7.32 -5.76
N PRO A 71 11.84 7.86 -4.96
CA PRO A 71 12.46 9.18 -5.20
C PRO A 71 13.41 9.17 -6.39
N ALA A 72 13.87 7.99 -6.79
CA ALA A 72 14.97 7.85 -7.69
C ALA A 72 14.62 8.19 -9.16
N SER A 73 13.33 8.36 -9.51
CA SER A 73 12.87 8.70 -10.87
C SER A 73 12.63 10.18 -11.20
N ARG A 74 12.53 11.09 -10.21
CA ARG A 74 12.09 12.50 -10.45
C ARG A 74 12.82 13.57 -9.63
N GLY A 75 14.10 13.36 -9.33
CA GLY A 75 15.00 14.43 -8.85
C GLY A 75 15.49 14.30 -7.41
N ARG A 76 16.55 15.06 -7.09
CA ARG A 76 17.32 15.00 -5.83
C ARG A 76 16.81 15.94 -4.72
N GLU A 77 15.58 16.44 -4.82
CA GLU A 77 14.99 17.32 -3.80
C GLU A 77 14.49 16.55 -2.57
N LEU A 78 15.31 15.64 -2.04
CA LEU A 78 15.08 14.89 -0.80
C LEU A 78 14.72 15.83 0.37
N ALA A 79 15.22 17.07 0.35
CA ALA A 79 14.89 18.11 1.32
C ALA A 79 13.39 18.46 1.29
N LEU A 80 12.78 18.57 0.10
CA LEU A 80 11.34 18.83 -0.04
C LEU A 80 10.50 17.61 0.32
N GLN A 81 11.03 16.39 0.14
CA GLN A 81 10.29 15.15 0.46
C GLN A 81 10.02 15.02 1.96
N ARG A 82 10.87 15.66 2.76
CA ARG A 82 10.80 15.68 4.23
C ARG A 82 10.12 16.94 4.77
N THR A 83 9.53 17.77 3.91
CA THR A 83 8.77 18.93 4.39
C THR A 83 7.53 18.46 5.12
N VAL A 84 7.33 19.00 6.33
CA VAL A 84 6.19 18.70 7.19
C VAL A 84 5.54 20.03 7.54
N GLU A 85 4.22 20.10 7.43
CA GLU A 85 3.47 21.22 7.98
C GLU A 85 3.56 21.14 9.50
N ALA A 86 4.19 22.12 10.13
CA ALA A 86 4.46 22.14 11.57
C ALA A 86 3.22 22.55 12.37
N ASP A 87 2.32 23.35 11.78
CA ASP A 87 1.06 23.71 12.41
C ASP A 87 0.02 22.60 12.19
N ASP A 88 -0.27 21.86 13.25
CA ASP A 88 -1.32 20.84 13.25
C ASP A 88 -2.69 21.39 12.78
N ALA A 89 -3.05 22.62 13.16
CA ALA A 89 -4.32 23.21 12.73
C ALA A 89 -4.35 23.41 11.22
N ALA A 90 -3.26 23.90 10.63
CA ALA A 90 -3.12 24.03 9.18
C ALA A 90 -3.14 22.66 8.47
N TYR A 91 -2.39 21.68 8.99
CA TYR A 91 -2.35 20.31 8.45
C TYR A 91 -3.75 19.68 8.41
N PHE A 92 -4.48 19.72 9.53
CA PHE A 92 -5.82 19.12 9.60
C PHE A 92 -6.87 19.90 8.81
N ALA A 93 -6.74 21.23 8.71
CA ALA A 93 -7.60 22.02 7.83
C ALA A 93 -7.42 21.65 6.36
N ALA A 94 -6.18 21.45 5.92
CA ALA A 94 -5.85 21.04 4.55
C ALA A 94 -6.30 19.60 4.24
N LEU A 95 -6.10 18.67 5.18
CA LEU A 95 -6.58 17.29 5.06
C LEU A 95 -8.11 17.27 4.97
N GLU A 96 -8.80 18.04 5.81
CA GLU A 96 -10.26 18.14 5.76
C GLU A 96 -10.75 18.75 4.44
N ALA A 97 -10.11 19.82 3.96
CA ALA A 97 -10.43 20.42 2.67
C ALA A 97 -10.27 19.43 1.51
N THR A 98 -9.20 18.62 1.55
CA THR A 98 -8.94 17.55 0.57
C THR A 98 -10.02 16.48 0.62
N LEU A 99 -10.35 15.97 1.80
CA LEU A 99 -11.41 14.96 1.98
C LEU A 99 -12.77 15.49 1.52
N LYS A 100 -13.09 16.77 1.78
CA LYS A 100 -14.30 17.44 1.27
C LYS A 100 -14.32 17.46 -0.26
N ALA A 101 -13.22 17.85 -0.89
CA ALA A 101 -13.11 17.96 -2.35
C ALA A 101 -13.19 16.57 -3.03
N LEU A 102 -12.70 15.51 -2.38
CA LEU A 102 -12.73 14.14 -2.90
C LEU A 102 -14.04 13.39 -2.63
N ARG A 103 -15.04 14.01 -1.98
CA ARG A 103 -16.35 13.38 -1.71
C ARG A 103 -17.04 12.77 -2.94
N PRO A 104 -17.04 13.41 -4.13
CA PRO A 104 -17.68 12.84 -5.31
C PRO A 104 -17.04 11.54 -5.79
N LEU A 105 -15.74 11.37 -5.55
CA LEU A 105 -14.99 10.16 -5.91
C LEU A 105 -15.16 9.03 -4.88
N ALA A 106 -15.35 9.40 -3.60
CA ALA A 106 -15.35 8.50 -2.45
C ALA A 106 -14.22 7.45 -2.54
N PRO A 107 -12.95 7.88 -2.67
CA PRO A 107 -11.85 6.97 -2.96
C PRO A 107 -11.65 5.93 -1.85
N THR A 108 -10.89 4.87 -2.14
CA THR A 108 -10.28 4.11 -1.05
C THR A 108 -9.32 5.04 -0.32
N ILE A 109 -9.43 5.11 1.00
CA ILE A 109 -8.50 5.86 1.85
C ILE A 109 -7.47 4.87 2.38
N SER A 110 -6.19 5.13 2.12
CA SER A 110 -5.10 4.32 2.66
C SER A 110 -4.15 5.21 3.46
N ILE A 111 -3.83 4.82 4.68
CA ILE A 111 -2.82 5.51 5.49
C ILE A 111 -1.53 4.68 5.40
N THR A 112 -0.43 5.34 5.07
CA THR A 112 0.88 4.71 4.83
C THR A 112 1.98 5.71 5.08
N GLY A 113 3.23 5.30 4.94
CA GLY A 113 4.40 6.16 5.11
C GLY A 113 5.50 5.37 5.79
N GLY A 114 6.46 6.08 6.38
CA GLY A 114 7.58 5.46 7.07
C GLY A 114 7.12 4.44 8.11
N GLU A 115 6.69 4.90 9.28
CA GLU A 115 5.95 4.02 10.21
C GLU A 115 4.74 4.75 10.82
N PRO A 116 3.56 4.70 10.18
CA PRO A 116 2.41 5.49 10.60
C PRO A 116 1.90 5.10 11.99
N SER A 117 2.10 3.87 12.47
CA SER A 117 1.66 3.48 13.83
C SER A 117 2.44 4.17 14.95
N LYS A 118 3.55 4.86 14.63
CA LYS A 118 4.29 5.71 15.58
C LYS A 118 4.02 7.20 15.36
N ASP A 119 3.15 7.56 14.42
CA ASP A 119 2.84 8.96 14.12
C ASP A 119 1.87 9.53 15.16
N PRO A 120 2.23 10.58 15.93
CA PRO A 120 1.34 11.17 16.91
C PRO A 120 0.07 11.77 16.30
N ARG A 121 0.05 12.10 15.00
CA ARG A 121 -1.14 12.60 14.30
C ARG A 121 -2.12 11.49 13.94
N LEU A 122 -1.71 10.22 13.96
CA LEU A 122 -2.51 9.12 13.42
C LEU A 122 -3.91 9.00 14.03
N PRO A 123 -4.12 9.05 15.37
CA PRO A 123 -5.47 8.99 15.93
C PRO A 123 -6.41 10.07 15.39
N LYS A 124 -5.91 11.30 15.22
CA LYS A 124 -6.68 12.43 14.69
C LYS A 124 -6.89 12.33 13.18
N ILE A 125 -5.92 11.79 12.42
CA ILE A 125 -6.09 11.45 10.99
C ILE A 125 -7.21 10.42 10.83
N LEU A 126 -7.17 9.33 11.60
CA LEU A 126 -8.17 8.27 11.60
C LEU A 126 -9.57 8.81 11.91
N ALA A 127 -9.70 9.60 12.99
CA ALA A 127 -10.95 10.25 13.36
C ALA A 127 -11.48 11.16 12.24
N LEU A 128 -10.61 11.95 11.59
CA LEU A 128 -11.02 12.82 10.50
C LEU A 128 -11.46 12.02 9.27
N CYS A 129 -10.70 11.02 8.83
CA CYS A 129 -11.02 10.18 7.68
C CYS A 129 -12.32 9.39 7.86
N SER A 130 -12.67 9.01 9.11
CA SER A 130 -13.92 8.30 9.42
C SER A 130 -15.18 9.12 9.08
N ARG A 131 -15.08 10.46 9.08
CA ARG A 131 -16.20 11.39 8.83
C ARG A 131 -16.55 11.56 7.35
N TYR A 132 -15.73 11.02 6.44
CA TYR A 132 -15.89 11.20 5.00
C TYR A 132 -16.19 9.87 4.28
N PRO A 133 -16.96 9.91 3.18
CA PRO A 133 -17.26 8.70 2.41
C PRO A 133 -15.99 8.13 1.79
N SER A 134 -15.86 6.82 1.88
CA SER A 134 -14.76 6.06 1.28
C SER A 134 -15.28 4.73 0.77
N LYS A 135 -14.78 4.26 -0.37
CA LYS A 135 -15.04 2.90 -0.83
C LYS A 135 -14.55 1.85 0.16
N ARG A 136 -13.35 2.09 0.72
CA ARG A 136 -12.71 1.30 1.78
C ARG A 136 -11.75 2.16 2.60
N ARG A 137 -11.44 1.74 3.82
CA ARG A 137 -10.32 2.30 4.60
C ARG A 137 -9.27 1.24 4.91
N SER A 138 -8.00 1.58 4.73
CA SER A 138 -6.89 0.71 5.07
C SER A 138 -5.72 1.45 5.72
N LEU A 139 -4.94 0.72 6.53
CA LEU A 139 -3.70 1.20 7.12
C LEU A 139 -2.59 0.19 6.79
N THR A 140 -1.43 0.68 6.34
CA THR A 140 -0.24 -0.14 6.15
C THR A 140 0.83 0.28 7.15
N THR A 141 1.34 -0.68 7.90
CA THR A 141 2.26 -0.46 9.02
C THR A 141 3.18 -1.67 9.16
N ASN A 142 4.32 -1.50 9.84
CA ASN A 142 5.16 -2.59 10.32
C ASN A 142 4.71 -3.15 11.68
N GLY A 143 3.72 -2.51 12.30
CA GLY A 143 3.00 -2.93 13.49
C GLY A 143 3.60 -2.47 14.82
N SER A 144 4.79 -1.89 14.82
CA SER A 144 5.56 -1.62 16.04
C SER A 144 4.92 -0.63 17.02
N GLY A 145 3.97 0.21 16.59
CA GLY A 145 3.24 1.16 17.44
C GLY A 145 1.78 0.79 17.71
N LEU A 146 1.31 -0.37 17.25
CA LEU A 146 -0.12 -0.72 17.33
C LEU A 146 -0.64 -0.90 18.76
N LEU A 147 0.23 -1.23 19.70
CA LEU A 147 -0.11 -1.36 21.12
C LEU A 147 0.34 -0.16 21.96
N ASP A 148 0.92 0.87 21.34
CA ASP A 148 1.30 2.08 22.06
C ASP A 148 0.03 2.79 22.57
N PRO A 149 0.04 3.34 23.79
CA PRO A 149 -1.10 4.02 24.36
C PRO A 149 -1.29 5.41 23.72
N HIS A 150 -2.53 5.69 23.31
CA HIS A 150 -3.01 7.00 22.87
C HIS A 150 -4.34 7.29 23.55
N ASP A 151 -4.45 8.41 24.26
CA ASP A 151 -5.68 8.83 24.95
C ASP A 151 -6.33 7.72 25.80
N GLY A 152 -5.50 6.94 26.50
CA GLY A 152 -5.96 5.88 27.41
C GLY A 152 -6.30 4.53 26.76
N ALA A 153 -6.11 4.37 25.44
CA ALA A 153 -6.33 3.11 24.72
C ALA A 153 -5.16 2.80 23.77
N PRO A 154 -4.89 1.52 23.45
CA PRO A 154 -3.87 1.19 22.45
C PRO A 154 -4.29 1.69 21.06
N LEU A 155 -3.33 2.08 20.22
CA LEU A 155 -3.59 2.60 18.87
C LEU A 155 -4.51 1.70 18.03
N ILE A 156 -4.39 0.37 18.16
CA ILE A 156 -5.27 -0.58 17.45
C ILE A 156 -6.75 -0.35 17.74
N GLN A 157 -7.12 0.13 18.92
CA GLN A 157 -8.50 0.46 19.24
C GLN A 157 -8.99 1.71 18.48
N HIS A 158 -8.13 2.71 18.31
CA HIS A 158 -8.43 3.89 17.49
C HIS A 158 -8.63 3.52 16.02
N ILE A 159 -7.81 2.58 15.51
CA ILE A 159 -7.92 2.04 14.15
C ILE A 159 -9.28 1.36 13.94
N VAL A 160 -9.67 0.48 14.87
CA VAL A 160 -10.99 -0.18 14.88
C VAL A 160 -12.12 0.85 14.94
N ASN A 161 -12.07 1.78 15.89
CA ASN A 161 -13.13 2.78 16.11
C ASN A 161 -13.32 3.71 14.91
N ALA A 162 -12.26 3.98 14.15
CA ALA A 162 -12.33 4.76 12.92
C ALA A 162 -12.91 4.01 11.71
N GLY A 163 -13.27 2.72 11.88
CA GLY A 163 -13.81 1.89 10.82
C GLY A 163 -12.78 1.57 9.75
N VAL A 164 -11.52 1.32 10.14
CA VAL A 164 -10.52 0.76 9.22
C VAL A 164 -10.90 -0.70 8.92
N GLU A 165 -11.17 -1.00 7.65
CA GLU A 165 -11.56 -2.34 7.24
C GLU A 165 -10.36 -3.28 7.13
N HIS A 166 -9.23 -2.79 6.59
CA HIS A 166 -8.06 -3.60 6.34
C HIS A 166 -6.80 -3.03 7.03
N LEU A 167 -6.22 -3.82 7.94
CA LEU A 167 -4.94 -3.53 8.59
C LEU A 167 -3.83 -4.37 7.95
N ASN A 168 -2.99 -3.77 7.11
CA ASN A 168 -1.88 -4.44 6.46
C ASN A 168 -0.63 -4.34 7.36
N ILE A 169 -0.21 -5.46 7.94
CA ILE A 169 0.99 -5.54 8.79
C ILE A 169 2.14 -6.16 7.99
N SER A 170 3.26 -5.44 7.89
CA SER A 170 4.46 -5.92 7.21
C SER A 170 5.16 -6.97 8.07
N ARG A 171 5.27 -8.19 7.54
CA ARG A 171 5.92 -9.33 8.20
C ARG A 171 6.65 -10.14 7.13
N ALA A 172 7.95 -9.94 7.03
CA ALA A 172 8.77 -10.56 5.99
C ALA A 172 9.00 -12.06 6.22
N HIS A 173 8.86 -12.58 7.44
CA HIS A 173 9.09 -13.99 7.76
C HIS A 173 8.29 -14.47 9.00
N PRO A 174 7.92 -15.77 9.10
CA PRO A 174 7.28 -16.33 10.29
C PRO A 174 8.17 -16.27 11.54
N ASP A 175 9.40 -16.77 11.42
CA ASP A 175 10.44 -16.68 12.47
C ASP A 175 10.74 -15.21 12.83
N HIS A 176 10.72 -14.91 14.13
CA HIS A 176 10.85 -13.55 14.64
C HIS A 176 12.23 -12.96 14.35
N ASP A 177 13.29 -13.72 14.63
CA ASP A 177 14.65 -13.22 14.49
C ASP A 177 15.02 -13.04 13.01
N HIS A 178 14.58 -13.96 12.15
CA HIS A 178 14.74 -13.81 10.70
C HIS A 178 13.97 -12.60 10.18
N ASN A 179 12.72 -12.40 10.63
CA ASN A 179 11.95 -11.21 10.28
C ASN A 179 12.66 -9.93 10.75
N ALA A 180 13.18 -9.90 11.98
CA ALA A 180 13.91 -8.75 12.52
C ALA A 180 15.17 -8.43 11.70
N ARG A 181 15.92 -9.45 11.26
CA ARG A 181 17.08 -9.28 10.38
C ARG A 181 16.71 -8.75 9.00
N LEU A 182 15.64 -9.27 8.39
CA LEU A 182 15.18 -8.85 7.05
C LEU A 182 14.66 -7.41 7.04
N MET A 183 13.85 -7.07 8.04
CA MET A 183 13.27 -5.74 8.19
C MET A 183 14.24 -4.73 8.82
N VAL A 184 15.37 -5.23 9.37
CA VAL A 184 16.38 -4.43 10.07
C VAL A 184 15.72 -3.63 11.20
N PHE A 185 14.91 -4.32 12.00
CA PHE A 185 14.25 -3.72 13.16
C PHE A 185 15.26 -3.45 14.28
N ARG A 186 15.12 -2.28 14.91
CA ARG A 186 15.65 -2.06 16.26
C ARG A 186 14.70 -2.62 17.31
N GLU A 187 13.42 -2.33 17.12
CA GLU A 187 12.30 -2.79 17.95
C GLU A 187 11.14 -3.12 17.01
N GLY A 188 10.68 -4.37 17.05
CA GLY A 188 9.61 -4.87 16.19
C GLY A 188 8.50 -5.52 17.01
N LEU A 189 7.34 -5.68 16.39
CA LEU A 189 6.19 -6.32 17.02
C LEU A 189 6.48 -7.80 17.31
N GLN A 190 6.48 -8.16 18.59
CA GLN A 190 6.70 -9.53 19.05
C GLN A 190 5.53 -10.43 18.66
N LEU A 191 5.75 -11.76 18.65
CA LEU A 191 4.72 -12.71 18.22
C LEU A 191 3.46 -12.66 19.11
N ALA A 192 3.64 -12.57 20.43
CA ALA A 192 2.53 -12.45 21.38
C ALA A 192 1.72 -11.16 21.15
N GLN A 193 2.43 -10.04 20.94
CA GLN A 193 1.81 -8.75 20.63
C GLN A 193 1.06 -8.78 19.28
N LEU A 194 1.61 -9.46 18.27
CA LEU A 194 0.93 -9.64 16.99
C LEU A 194 -0.38 -10.43 17.15
N ARG A 195 -0.39 -11.48 17.97
CA ARG A 195 -1.64 -12.22 18.29
C ARG A 195 -2.68 -11.32 18.96
N GLU A 196 -2.25 -10.51 19.92
CA GLU A 196 -3.11 -9.55 20.60
C GLU A 196 -3.71 -8.52 19.63
N VAL A 197 -2.88 -7.93 18.77
CA VAL A 197 -3.32 -7.00 17.71
C VAL A 197 -4.36 -7.66 16.78
N VAL A 198 -4.09 -8.88 16.31
CA VAL A 198 -5.02 -9.61 15.43
C VAL A 198 -6.36 -9.87 16.13
N ALA A 199 -6.33 -10.26 17.41
CA ALA A 199 -7.53 -10.50 18.18
C ALA A 199 -8.38 -9.23 18.36
N ILE A 200 -7.74 -8.10 18.72
CA ILE A 200 -8.44 -6.81 18.86
C ILE A 200 -9.01 -6.35 17.52
N ALA A 201 -8.22 -6.43 16.45
CA ALA A 201 -8.65 -6.05 15.11
C ALA A 201 -9.87 -6.86 14.66
N SER A 202 -9.80 -8.19 14.79
CA SER A 202 -10.88 -9.11 14.40
C SER A 202 -12.16 -8.86 15.19
N ALA A 203 -12.06 -8.69 16.53
CA ALA A 203 -13.21 -8.36 17.38
C ALA A 203 -13.86 -7.01 17.00
N GLY A 204 -13.06 -6.10 16.45
CA GLY A 204 -13.48 -4.79 15.96
C GLY A 204 -13.98 -4.74 14.51
N GLY A 205 -14.06 -5.88 13.81
CA GLY A 205 -14.41 -5.90 12.38
C GLY A 205 -13.31 -5.36 11.44
N CYS A 206 -12.09 -5.20 11.95
CA CYS A 206 -10.91 -4.84 11.16
C CYS A 206 -10.17 -6.11 10.73
N ARG A 207 -10.14 -6.39 9.43
CA ARG A 207 -9.48 -7.58 8.89
C ARG A 207 -7.97 -7.33 8.79
N THR A 208 -7.18 -8.08 9.56
CA THR A 208 -5.72 -8.05 9.44
C THR A 208 -5.28 -8.78 8.18
N ARG A 209 -4.33 -8.18 7.44
CA ARG A 209 -3.58 -8.80 6.35
C ARG A 209 -2.10 -8.81 6.70
N LEU A 210 -1.45 -9.98 6.63
CA LEU A 210 0.01 -10.02 6.67
C LEU A 210 0.58 -9.76 5.28
N SER A 211 1.54 -8.85 5.20
CA SER A 211 2.25 -8.51 3.96
C SER A 211 3.68 -9.05 4.02
N CYS A 212 3.93 -10.08 3.20
CA CYS A 212 5.21 -10.72 3.04
C CYS A 212 5.83 -10.29 1.70
N VAL A 213 7.11 -9.94 1.71
CA VAL A 213 7.86 -9.73 0.47
C VAL A 213 8.58 -11.03 0.11
N LEU A 214 8.51 -11.43 -1.16
CA LEU A 214 9.20 -12.61 -1.66
C LEU A 214 10.67 -12.26 -1.88
N VAL A 215 11.53 -12.89 -1.10
CA VAL A 215 12.97 -12.63 -1.07
C VAL A 215 13.68 -13.99 -1.13
N GLU A 216 14.64 -14.11 -2.03
CA GLU A 216 15.49 -15.30 -2.16
C GLU A 216 16.09 -15.67 -0.79
N ARG A 217 16.06 -16.96 -0.45
CA ARG A 217 16.53 -17.53 0.83
C ARG A 217 15.73 -17.10 2.06
N ALA A 218 14.58 -16.47 1.88
CA ALA A 218 13.60 -16.25 2.93
C ALA A 218 12.29 -16.94 2.56
N ILE A 219 11.46 -16.29 1.73
CA ILE A 219 10.21 -16.87 1.21
C ILE A 219 10.30 -16.83 -0.30
N ASP A 220 10.75 -17.93 -0.89
CA ASP A 220 11.07 -18.03 -2.32
C ASP A 220 10.63 -19.34 -2.99
N SER A 221 9.85 -20.16 -2.29
CA SER A 221 9.37 -21.47 -2.74
C SER A 221 7.91 -21.69 -2.35
N LEU A 222 7.23 -22.62 -3.03
CA LEU A 222 5.87 -23.03 -2.66
C LEU A 222 5.81 -23.57 -1.22
N ALA A 223 6.82 -24.32 -0.78
CA ALA A 223 6.92 -24.81 0.59
C ALA A 223 6.96 -23.64 1.59
N GLY A 224 7.85 -22.65 1.38
CA GLY A 224 7.92 -21.47 2.24
C GLY A 224 6.63 -20.63 2.24
N ILE A 225 5.91 -20.58 1.11
CA ILE A 225 4.59 -19.96 1.03
C ILE A 225 3.59 -20.70 1.92
N ARG A 226 3.50 -22.03 1.83
CA ARG A 226 2.60 -22.85 2.67
C ARG A 226 2.92 -22.69 4.15
N ASP A 227 4.20 -22.75 4.52
CA ASP A 227 4.66 -22.54 5.90
C ASP A 227 4.25 -21.15 6.44
N TYR A 228 4.36 -20.11 5.60
CA TYR A 228 3.92 -18.76 5.96
C TYR A 228 2.40 -18.68 6.14
N LEU A 229 1.63 -19.35 5.27
CA LEU A 229 0.17 -19.37 5.36
C LEU A 229 -0.32 -20.13 6.60
N ASP A 230 0.32 -21.25 6.94
CA ASP A 230 0.02 -22.00 8.16
C ASP A 230 0.36 -21.17 9.41
N PHE A 231 1.48 -20.44 9.39
CA PHE A 231 1.82 -19.46 10.42
C PHE A 231 0.74 -18.37 10.56
N ALA A 232 0.29 -17.78 9.44
CA ALA A 232 -0.75 -16.74 9.45
C ALA A 232 -2.07 -17.28 10.03
N ALA A 233 -2.49 -18.47 9.60
CA ALA A 233 -3.69 -19.13 10.10
C ALA A 233 -3.61 -19.38 11.62
N ALA A 234 -2.44 -19.81 12.12
CA ALA A 234 -2.21 -20.01 13.56
C ALA A 234 -2.27 -18.71 14.39
N LEU A 235 -2.19 -17.54 13.76
CA LEU A 235 -2.41 -16.24 14.39
C LEU A 235 -3.87 -15.77 14.34
N GLY A 236 -4.75 -16.49 13.64
CA GLY A 236 -6.10 -16.03 13.32
C GLY A 236 -6.15 -15.07 12.14
N VAL A 237 -5.09 -14.99 11.33
CA VAL A 237 -5.08 -14.19 10.10
C VAL A 237 -5.53 -15.04 8.92
N ASP A 238 -6.57 -14.59 8.24
CA ASP A 238 -7.16 -15.26 7.07
C ASP A 238 -6.86 -14.54 5.75
N ASN A 239 -5.90 -13.61 5.75
CA ASN A 239 -5.59 -12.77 4.61
C ASN A 239 -4.08 -12.53 4.53
N VAL A 240 -3.43 -13.01 3.48
CA VAL A 240 -1.98 -12.85 3.28
C VAL A 240 -1.73 -12.29 1.89
N ILE A 241 -0.79 -11.36 1.78
CA ILE A 241 -0.25 -10.91 0.50
C ILE A 241 1.24 -11.22 0.41
N PHE A 242 1.62 -11.91 -0.66
CA PHE A 242 3.00 -12.07 -1.10
C PHE A 242 3.29 -11.08 -2.21
N ARG A 243 4.29 -10.22 -1.99
CA ARG A 243 4.70 -9.18 -2.93
C ARG A 243 6.05 -9.51 -3.51
N GLN A 244 6.14 -9.56 -4.83
CA GLN A 244 7.43 -9.61 -5.50
C GLN A 244 8.20 -8.30 -5.24
N LEU A 245 9.52 -8.37 -5.05
CA LEU A 245 10.35 -7.16 -5.03
C LEU A 245 10.17 -6.37 -6.32
N MET A 246 9.98 -5.06 -6.16
CA MET A 246 9.66 -4.17 -7.28
C MET A 246 10.78 -4.17 -8.32
N HIS A 247 10.36 -4.18 -9.57
CA HIS A 247 11.23 -3.93 -10.69
C HIS A 247 11.26 -2.43 -10.97
N VAL A 248 12.44 -1.89 -11.23
CA VAL A 248 12.66 -0.48 -11.57
C VAL A 248 13.28 -0.38 -12.95
N ASP A 249 13.01 0.73 -13.63
CA ASP A 249 13.77 1.08 -14.82
C ASP A 249 15.09 1.72 -14.39
N ARG A 250 16.20 1.09 -14.80
CA ARG A 250 17.57 1.51 -14.45
C ARG A 250 17.96 2.84 -15.07
N GLU A 251 17.27 3.27 -16.12
CA GLU A 251 17.53 4.56 -16.77
C GLU A 251 16.87 5.70 -16.02
N SER A 252 15.71 5.46 -15.41
CA SER A 252 15.00 6.45 -14.62
C SER A 252 15.38 6.45 -13.14
N VAL A 253 15.78 5.32 -12.54
CA VAL A 253 16.01 5.21 -11.09
C VAL A 253 17.50 5.29 -10.73
N ALA A 254 17.87 6.30 -9.93
CA ALA A 254 19.17 6.38 -9.27
C ALA A 254 19.54 5.07 -8.54
N GLN A 255 20.71 4.51 -8.88
CA GLN A 255 21.21 3.29 -8.25
C GLN A 255 21.45 3.50 -6.76
N ASN A 256 20.86 2.65 -5.92
CA ASN A 256 21.07 2.64 -4.48
C ASN A 256 21.09 1.20 -3.93
N PHE A 257 21.27 1.08 -2.61
CA PHE A 257 21.34 -0.24 -1.96
C PHE A 257 20.06 -1.06 -2.08
N VAL A 258 18.89 -0.42 -2.17
CA VAL A 258 17.60 -1.10 -2.34
C VAL A 258 17.42 -1.62 -3.75
N VAL A 259 17.82 -0.85 -4.78
CA VAL A 259 17.85 -1.34 -6.16
C VAL A 259 18.77 -2.56 -6.27
N ALA A 260 20.00 -2.45 -5.76
CA ALA A 260 20.97 -3.55 -5.81
C ALA A 260 20.51 -4.79 -5.03
N PHE A 261 19.86 -4.60 -3.87
CA PHE A 261 19.29 -5.70 -3.11
C PHE A 261 18.12 -6.34 -3.84
N SER A 262 17.21 -5.53 -4.40
CA SER A 262 16.04 -6.02 -5.13
C SER A 262 16.46 -6.84 -6.34
N ASP A 263 17.38 -6.35 -7.16
CA ASP A 263 17.89 -7.08 -8.32
C ASP A 263 18.50 -8.44 -7.96
N ARG A 264 19.26 -8.49 -6.85
CA ARG A 264 19.96 -9.70 -6.43
C ARG A 264 19.05 -10.72 -5.75
N MET A 265 18.07 -10.26 -4.96
CA MET A 265 17.29 -11.12 -4.05
C MET A 265 15.84 -11.31 -4.51
N ARG A 266 15.49 -10.85 -5.71
CA ARG A 266 14.12 -10.94 -6.25
C ARG A 266 13.79 -12.36 -6.65
N THR A 267 12.82 -12.95 -5.96
CA THR A 267 12.17 -14.17 -6.39
C THR A 267 11.23 -13.90 -7.56
N GLN A 268 11.32 -14.67 -8.64
CA GLN A 268 10.37 -14.56 -9.75
C GLN A 268 9.00 -15.11 -9.33
N LEU A 269 7.93 -14.34 -9.60
CA LEU A 269 6.59 -14.71 -9.17
C LEU A 269 5.97 -15.77 -10.08
N GLU A 270 6.27 -15.74 -11.38
CA GLU A 270 5.65 -16.62 -12.37
C GLU A 270 5.95 -18.10 -12.14
N PRO A 271 7.20 -18.53 -11.88
CA PRO A 271 7.49 -19.93 -11.57
C PRO A 271 6.77 -20.44 -10.31
N LEU A 272 6.53 -19.55 -9.33
CA LEU A 272 5.74 -19.88 -8.14
C LEU A 272 4.26 -20.00 -8.47
N LEU A 273 3.72 -19.07 -9.26
CA LEU A 273 2.32 -19.10 -9.69
C LEU A 273 2.00 -20.31 -10.58
N ASP A 274 2.97 -20.77 -11.38
CA ASP A 274 2.83 -22.00 -12.16
C ASP A 274 2.70 -23.22 -11.21
N GLN A 275 3.58 -23.34 -10.22
CA GLN A 275 3.47 -24.38 -9.17
C GLN A 275 2.16 -24.29 -8.37
N ILE A 276 1.74 -23.07 -8.00
CA ILE A 276 0.47 -22.83 -7.28
C ILE A 276 -0.73 -23.26 -8.12
N SER A 277 -0.67 -23.06 -9.45
CA SER A 277 -1.78 -23.44 -10.34
C SER A 277 -1.92 -24.96 -10.49
N GLU A 278 -0.85 -25.71 -10.24
CA GLU A 278 -0.83 -27.17 -10.26
C GLU A 278 -1.20 -27.79 -8.89
N ASP A 279 -1.21 -26.96 -7.84
CA ASP A 279 -1.49 -27.38 -6.47
C ASP A 279 -3.00 -27.37 -6.18
N PRO A 280 -3.65 -28.52 -5.94
CA PRO A 280 -5.10 -28.60 -5.71
C PRO A 280 -5.55 -27.94 -4.41
N GLU A 281 -4.64 -27.60 -3.49
CA GLU A 281 -4.96 -26.88 -2.27
C GLU A 281 -5.22 -25.39 -2.51
N PHE A 282 -4.78 -24.87 -3.66
CA PHE A 282 -5.00 -23.49 -4.05
C PHE A 282 -6.15 -23.38 -5.05
N GLU A 283 -7.12 -22.53 -4.70
CA GLU A 283 -8.25 -22.23 -5.56
C GLU A 283 -8.13 -20.81 -6.11
N PHE A 284 -8.03 -20.69 -7.43
CA PHE A 284 -8.00 -19.38 -8.08
C PHE A 284 -9.33 -18.65 -7.88
N ARG A 285 -9.28 -17.38 -7.47
CA ARG A 285 -10.47 -16.54 -7.27
C ARG A 285 -10.62 -15.48 -8.34
N ARG A 286 -9.56 -14.72 -8.63
CA ARG A 286 -9.57 -13.67 -9.65
C ARG A 286 -8.18 -13.16 -9.96
N GLN A 287 -8.09 -12.50 -11.11
CA GLN A 287 -6.91 -11.80 -11.58
C GLN A 287 -7.26 -10.32 -11.76
N ILE A 288 -6.33 -9.45 -11.37
CA ILE A 288 -6.45 -8.01 -11.44
C ILE A 288 -5.23 -7.47 -12.18
N VAL A 289 -5.47 -6.77 -13.27
CA VAL A 289 -4.44 -6.02 -14.00
C VAL A 289 -4.66 -4.53 -13.72
N GLY A 290 -3.64 -3.87 -13.20
CA GLY A 290 -3.59 -2.44 -12.90
C GLY A 290 -2.50 -1.73 -13.69
N TYR A 291 -2.53 -0.40 -13.67
CA TYR A 291 -1.68 0.46 -14.51
C TYR A 291 -0.18 0.28 -14.29
N TYR A 292 0.23 -0.28 -13.16
CA TYR A 292 1.62 -0.65 -12.89
C TYR A 292 1.75 -1.91 -12.03
N TYR A 293 0.63 -2.57 -11.71
CA TYR A 293 0.60 -3.74 -10.84
C TYR A 293 -0.20 -4.88 -11.45
N TYR A 294 0.15 -6.08 -11.04
CA TYR A 294 -0.49 -7.33 -11.39
C TYR A 294 -0.81 -8.08 -10.10
N VAL A 295 -2.03 -8.58 -9.99
CA VAL A 295 -2.49 -9.28 -8.78
C VAL A 295 -3.25 -10.55 -9.16
N GLU A 296 -2.91 -11.66 -8.50
CA GLU A 296 -3.75 -12.85 -8.44
C GLU A 296 -4.26 -13.06 -7.03
N VAL A 297 -5.55 -13.37 -6.92
CA VAL A 297 -6.19 -13.73 -5.66
C VAL A 297 -6.54 -15.21 -5.74
N TRP A 298 -6.11 -15.94 -4.71
CA TRP A 298 -6.28 -17.36 -4.50
C TRP A 298 -6.89 -17.60 -3.13
N ARG A 299 -7.33 -18.83 -2.87
CA ARG A 299 -7.73 -19.30 -1.56
C ARG A 299 -6.99 -20.59 -1.23
N TYR A 300 -6.41 -20.67 -0.04
CA TYR A 300 -5.70 -21.83 0.49
C TYR A 300 -6.20 -22.11 1.90
N ARG A 301 -6.83 -23.27 2.12
CA ARG A 301 -7.33 -23.73 3.44
C ARG A 301 -8.05 -22.66 4.28
N GLY A 302 -8.87 -21.83 3.64
CA GLY A 302 -9.64 -20.77 4.29
C GLY A 302 -8.95 -19.39 4.37
N VAL A 303 -7.67 -19.31 4.01
CA VAL A 303 -6.90 -18.07 3.88
C VAL A 303 -7.05 -17.51 2.46
N ASP A 304 -7.40 -16.23 2.34
CA ASP A 304 -7.28 -15.49 1.08
C ASP A 304 -5.81 -15.14 0.85
N VAL A 305 -5.25 -15.63 -0.25
CA VAL A 305 -3.85 -15.44 -0.61
C VAL A 305 -3.77 -14.53 -1.82
N VAL A 306 -3.00 -13.45 -1.70
CA VAL A 306 -2.80 -12.51 -2.79
C VAL A 306 -1.35 -12.55 -3.23
N PHE A 307 -1.12 -12.72 -4.52
CA PHE A 307 0.19 -12.56 -5.13
C PHE A 307 0.20 -11.26 -5.90
N GLU A 308 1.17 -10.41 -5.64
CA GLU A 308 1.28 -9.10 -6.27
C GLU A 308 2.68 -8.87 -6.82
N GLU A 309 2.71 -8.26 -8.01
CA GLU A 309 3.88 -7.58 -8.54
C GLU A 309 3.52 -6.13 -8.85
N ALA A 310 4.47 -5.23 -8.61
CA ALA A 310 4.44 -3.88 -9.12
C ALA A 310 5.72 -3.58 -9.91
N ASP A 311 5.58 -2.87 -11.02
CA ASP A 311 6.65 -2.47 -11.91
C ASP A 311 6.67 -0.94 -12.04
N LEU A 312 7.67 -0.30 -11.43
CA LEU A 312 7.81 1.16 -11.48
C LEU A 312 8.20 1.65 -12.88
N ALA A 313 8.84 0.82 -13.71
CA ALA A 313 9.08 1.16 -15.11
C ALA A 313 7.76 1.28 -15.87
N GLN A 314 6.84 0.33 -15.63
CA GLN A 314 5.51 0.37 -16.21
C GLN A 314 4.69 1.58 -15.73
N LEU A 315 4.82 1.95 -14.45
CA LEU A 315 4.19 3.16 -13.92
C LEU A 315 4.57 4.41 -14.72
N GLU A 316 5.87 4.61 -14.96
CA GLU A 316 6.35 5.77 -15.71
C GLU A 316 5.90 5.72 -17.19
N ARG A 317 5.94 4.55 -17.85
CA ARG A 317 5.39 4.38 -19.21
C ARG A 317 3.90 4.71 -19.28
N THR A 318 3.10 4.26 -18.30
CA THR A 318 1.66 4.55 -18.29
C THR A 318 1.39 6.03 -18.08
N LYS A 319 2.13 6.71 -17.19
CA LYS A 319 2.02 8.17 -17.04
C LYS A 319 2.38 8.93 -18.32
N GLN A 320 3.39 8.49 -19.06
CA GLN A 320 3.79 9.11 -20.33
C GLN A 320 2.75 8.89 -21.45
N THR A 321 2.14 7.71 -21.50
CA THR A 321 1.12 7.38 -22.52
C THR A 321 -0.27 7.91 -22.17
N MET A 322 -0.50 8.30 -20.92
CA MET A 322 -1.77 8.83 -20.42
C MET A 322 -1.58 10.11 -19.55
N PRO A 323 -0.94 11.17 -20.07
CA PRO A 323 -0.48 12.32 -19.26
C PRO A 323 -1.60 13.15 -18.62
N GLY A 324 -2.85 13.00 -19.07
CA GLY A 324 -4.02 13.70 -18.52
C GLY A 324 -4.80 12.94 -17.44
N VAL A 325 -4.43 11.70 -17.12
CA VAL A 325 -5.17 10.85 -16.17
C VAL A 325 -4.42 10.75 -14.84
N ILE A 326 -5.08 11.11 -13.75
CA ILE A 326 -4.58 10.98 -12.39
C ILE A 326 -4.86 9.57 -11.88
N HIS A 327 -3.82 8.78 -11.64
CA HIS A 327 -3.94 7.41 -11.17
C HIS A 327 -3.87 7.24 -9.65
N GLU A 328 -3.27 8.20 -8.94
CA GLU A 328 -3.10 8.19 -7.49
C GLU A 328 -3.35 9.59 -6.93
N LEU A 329 -3.79 9.66 -5.68
CA LEU A 329 -3.98 10.91 -4.94
C LEU A 329 -3.21 10.77 -3.61
N ILE A 330 -2.19 11.59 -3.38
CA ILE A 330 -1.34 11.50 -2.19
C ILE A 330 -1.46 12.81 -1.42
N PHE A 331 -1.96 12.74 -0.20
CA PHE A 331 -1.86 13.85 0.77
C PHE A 331 -0.54 13.73 1.52
N HIS A 332 0.35 14.68 1.26
CA HIS A 332 1.71 14.73 1.80
C HIS A 332 1.77 15.40 3.17
N PRO A 333 2.81 15.11 3.97
CA PRO A 333 3.04 15.71 5.29
C PRO A 333 3.12 17.24 5.30
N ASN A 334 3.46 17.86 4.17
CA ASN A 334 3.47 19.31 3.97
C ASN A 334 2.10 19.91 3.67
N ALA A 335 1.03 19.18 4.00
CA ALA A 335 -0.36 19.61 3.83
C ALA A 335 -0.81 19.83 2.38
N LYS A 336 -0.17 19.16 1.41
CA LYS A 336 -0.53 19.23 -0.02
C LYS A 336 -1.03 17.89 -0.55
N LEU A 337 -2.07 17.95 -1.36
CA LEU A 337 -2.52 16.90 -2.27
C LEU A 337 -1.70 16.95 -3.56
N ALA A 338 -1.18 15.81 -4.00
CA ALA A 338 -0.52 15.64 -5.28
C ALA A 338 -1.00 14.37 -6.00
N SER A 339 -0.79 14.31 -7.32
CA SER A 339 -1.04 13.11 -8.13
C SER A 339 0.14 12.14 -8.17
N THR A 340 1.22 12.45 -7.43
CA THR A 340 2.44 11.64 -7.36
C THR A 340 2.94 11.48 -5.94
N TRP A 341 3.85 10.53 -5.74
CA TRP A 341 4.55 10.30 -4.48
C TRP A 341 5.68 11.31 -4.21
N GLN A 342 5.87 12.29 -5.09
CA GLN A 342 6.77 13.42 -4.88
C GLN A 342 5.95 14.66 -4.53
N PRO A 343 6.16 15.31 -3.36
CA PRO A 343 5.30 16.39 -2.89
C PRO A 343 5.34 17.68 -3.73
N TRP A 344 6.30 17.82 -4.65
CA TRP A 344 6.42 18.94 -5.59
C TRP A 344 5.87 18.65 -6.98
N ASP A 345 5.59 17.38 -7.30
CA ASP A 345 5.20 16.96 -8.65
C ASP A 345 3.72 16.58 -8.68
N GLY A 346 3.00 17.15 -9.65
CA GLY A 346 1.56 16.94 -9.78
C GLY A 346 0.74 17.52 -8.63
N VAL A 347 1.16 18.64 -8.03
CA VAL A 347 0.43 19.30 -6.94
C VAL A 347 -0.96 19.74 -7.41
N LEU A 348 -1.99 19.32 -6.69
CA LEU A 348 -3.40 19.60 -7.01
C LEU A 348 -4.00 20.66 -6.08
N GLY A 349 -3.47 20.81 -4.86
CA GLY A 349 -3.96 21.75 -3.84
C GLY A 349 -3.80 21.16 -2.43
N PRO A 350 -4.61 21.57 -1.43
CA PRO A 350 -5.41 22.79 -1.46
C PRO A 350 -4.51 24.02 -1.74
N PRO A 351 -5.06 25.09 -2.34
CA PRO A 351 -4.32 26.34 -2.48
C PRO A 351 -3.92 26.87 -1.10
N ALA A 352 -2.80 27.61 -1.04
CA ALA A 352 -2.41 28.28 0.19
C ALA A 352 -3.57 29.15 0.69
N ARG A 353 -3.86 29.12 1.98
CA ARG A 353 -4.80 30.08 2.58
C ARG A 353 -4.28 31.48 2.27
N VAL A 354 -5.05 32.25 1.52
CA VAL A 354 -4.85 33.70 1.50
C VAL A 354 -5.13 34.15 2.93
N PRO A 355 -4.18 34.83 3.61
CA PRO A 355 -4.46 35.41 4.90
C PRO A 355 -5.71 36.28 4.79
N ALA A 356 -6.67 36.04 5.69
CA ALA A 356 -7.92 36.81 5.75
C ALA A 356 -7.66 38.28 6.06
#